data_AF-A0A2M9LSX9-F1
#
_entry.id   AF-A0A2M9LSX9-F1
#
_cell.length_a   1.000
_cell.length_b   1.000
_cell.length_c   1.000
_cell.angle_alpha   90.00
_cell.angle_beta   90.00
_cell.angle_gamma   90.00
#
_symmetry.space_group_name_H-M   'P 1'
#
loop_
_entity.id
_entity.type
_entity.pdbx_description
1 polymer ?
#
loop_
_entity_poly.entity_id
_entity_poly.type
_entity_poly.pdbx_seq_one_letter_code
_entity_poly.pdbx_strand_id
1 'polypeptide(L)'
;MDRPPDATLNVPIDSETIADTIRQALRLGSIRPSREELVATDEALRGHVALLLVEARRITSPHPPDRYRLDRITKHMAFSLGKGILSAYAEVPQRARDCQWLLAYYTASRGEYRPRRAASAALPEAPTAGRQA
;
A
#
# COMPACT_ATOMS: atom_id res chain seq x y z
N MET A 1 -22.18 -15.53 29.90
CA MET A 1 -21.11 -15.51 28.89
C MET A 1 -21.57 -14.57 27.78
N ASP A 2 -21.39 -13.26 27.97
CA ASP A 2 -21.66 -12.28 26.92
C ASP A 2 -20.40 -12.14 26.06
N ARG A 3 -20.46 -12.69 24.85
CA ARG A 3 -19.48 -12.40 23.82
C ARG A 3 -19.79 -10.98 23.32
N PRO A 4 -18.88 -10.00 23.45
CA PRO A 4 -19.12 -8.70 22.86
C PRO A 4 -19.25 -8.87 21.34
N PRO A 5 -20.10 -8.07 20.67
CA PRO A 5 -20.22 -8.14 19.23
C PRO A 5 -18.85 -7.90 18.62
N ASP A 6 -18.49 -8.75 17.67
CA ASP A 6 -17.34 -8.62 16.78
C ASP A 6 -17.59 -7.39 15.88
N ALA A 7 -17.66 -6.22 16.49
CA ALA A 7 -17.65 -4.93 15.85
C ALA A 7 -16.20 -4.67 15.43
N THR A 8 -15.68 -5.53 14.54
CA THR A 8 -14.73 -5.08 13.54
C THR A 8 -15.53 -4.11 12.66
N LEU A 9 -15.64 -2.90 13.19
CA LEU A 9 -16.27 -1.77 12.58
C LEU A 9 -15.82 -1.77 11.12
N ASN A 10 -16.80 -1.83 10.23
CA ASN A 10 -16.64 -1.72 8.79
C ASN A 10 -16.28 -0.25 8.43
N VAL A 11 -15.38 0.35 9.22
CA VAL A 11 -14.90 1.71 9.06
C VAL A 11 -14.09 1.73 7.78
N PRO A 12 -14.48 2.59 6.81
CA PRO A 12 -13.72 2.71 5.59
C PRO A 12 -12.29 3.10 5.92
N ILE A 13 -11.34 2.44 5.26
CA ILE A 13 -9.93 2.80 5.40
C ILE A 13 -9.77 4.24 4.90
N ASP A 14 -9.39 5.13 5.81
CA ASP A 14 -9.08 6.51 5.49
C ASP A 14 -7.74 6.58 4.72
N SER A 15 -7.86 6.51 3.41
CA SER A 15 -6.73 6.48 2.49
C SER A 15 -5.98 7.82 2.45
N GLU A 16 -6.64 8.94 2.77
CA GLU A 16 -6.04 10.27 2.79
C GLU A 16 -5.13 10.41 4.01
N THR A 17 -5.62 10.06 5.20
CA THR A 17 -4.81 10.03 6.43
C THR A 17 -3.60 9.12 6.27
N ILE A 18 -3.75 7.93 5.67
CA ILE A 18 -2.62 7.03 5.41
C ILE A 18 -1.61 7.68 4.46
N ALA A 19 -2.09 8.32 3.38
CA ALA A 19 -1.22 8.99 2.42
C ALA A 19 -0.44 10.15 3.06
N ASP A 20 -1.06 10.92 3.95
CA ASP A 20 -0.40 11.97 4.72
C ASP A 20 0.68 11.44 5.65
N THR A 21 0.39 10.36 6.39
CA THR A 21 1.39 9.69 7.24
C THR A 21 2.58 9.19 6.41
N ILE A 22 2.33 8.61 5.23
CA ILE A 22 3.41 8.17 4.31
C ILE A 22 4.24 9.37 3.85
N ARG A 23 3.60 10.46 3.39
CA ARG A 23 4.30 11.68 2.97
C ARG A 23 5.17 12.25 4.09
N GLN A 24 4.64 12.29 5.30
CA GLN A 24 5.37 12.76 6.47
C GLN A 24 6.59 11.87 6.74
N ALA A 25 6.40 10.55 6.80
CA ALA A 25 7.48 9.59 7.06
C ALA A 25 8.60 9.64 6.02
N LEU A 26 8.27 9.81 4.74
CA LEU A 26 9.26 9.92 3.67
C LEU A 26 10.06 11.23 3.76
N ARG A 27 9.45 12.33 4.23
CA ARG A 27 10.14 13.60 4.48
C ARG A 27 11.13 13.51 5.63
N LEU A 28 10.87 12.67 6.64
CA LEU A 28 11.78 12.49 7.79
C LEU A 28 13.18 12.00 7.38
N GLY A 29 13.31 11.30 6.24
CA GLY A 29 14.61 10.90 5.71
C GLY A 29 15.44 12.04 5.11
N SER A 30 14.83 13.20 4.84
CA SER A 30 15.49 14.39 4.29
C SER A 30 15.72 15.49 5.32
N ILE A 31 15.23 15.31 6.54
CA ILE A 31 15.48 16.21 7.68
C ILE A 31 16.21 15.44 8.79
N ARG A 32 16.51 16.10 9.92
CA ARG A 32 17.12 15.47 11.10
C ARG A 32 16.08 15.30 12.23
N PRO A 33 15.11 14.37 12.12
CA PRO A 33 14.15 14.09 13.16
C PRO A 33 14.82 13.58 14.44
N SER A 34 14.15 13.85 15.54
CA SER A 34 14.39 13.21 16.83
C SER A 34 14.02 11.72 16.78
N ARG A 35 14.55 10.95 17.73
CA ARG A 35 14.18 9.53 17.89
C ARG A 35 12.70 9.37 18.20
N GLU A 36 12.13 10.27 19.00
CA GLU A 36 10.72 10.22 19.40
C GLU A 36 9.80 10.42 18.20
N GLU A 37 10.13 11.35 17.30
CA GLU A 37 9.37 11.53 16.04
C GLU A 37 9.43 10.28 15.15
N LEU A 38 10.59 9.62 15.07
CA LEU A 38 10.73 8.36 14.32
C LEU A 38 9.91 7.23 14.95
N VAL A 39 9.87 7.13 16.28
CA VAL A 39 9.06 6.13 17.00
C VAL A 39 7.57 6.37 16.80
N ALA A 40 7.10 7.60 16.98
CA ALA A 40 5.69 7.94 16.78
C ALA A 40 5.25 7.66 15.33
N THR A 41 6.11 7.99 14.36
CA THR A 41 5.85 7.72 12.94
C THR A 41 5.84 6.22 12.64
N ASP A 42 6.75 5.44 13.23
CA ASP A 42 6.76 3.98 13.11
C ASP A 42 5.47 3.34 13.65
N GLU A 43 5.03 3.75 14.84
CA GLU A 43 3.79 3.24 15.44
C GLU A 43 2.57 3.51 14.55
N ALA A 44 2.45 4.74 14.02
CA ALA A 44 1.38 5.09 13.08
C ALA A 44 1.44 4.23 11.81
N LEU A 45 2.63 4.10 11.21
CA LEU A 45 2.82 3.27 10.01
C LEU A 45 2.49 1.79 10.26
N ARG A 46 2.87 1.23 11.42
CA ARG A 46 2.53 -0.15 11.79
C ARG A 46 1.02 -0.36 11.89
N GLY A 47 0.30 0.59 12.48
CA GLY A 47 -1.15 0.58 12.52
C GLY A 47 -1.77 0.56 11.12
N HIS A 48 -1.32 1.47 10.24
CA HIS A 48 -1.82 1.53 8.86
C HIS A 48 -1.48 0.28 8.04
N VAL A 49 -0.26 -0.26 8.17
CA VAL A 49 0.14 -1.50 7.49
C VAL A 49 -0.69 -2.68 7.96
N ALA A 50 -0.98 -2.79 9.26
CA ALA A 50 -1.83 -3.86 9.79
C ALA A 50 -3.24 -3.82 9.19
N LEU A 51 -3.85 -2.63 9.12
CA LEU A 51 -5.16 -2.44 8.49
C LEU A 51 -5.14 -2.83 7.01
N LEU A 52 -4.17 -2.32 6.26
CA LEU A 52 -4.07 -2.57 4.82
C LEU A 52 -3.73 -4.04 4.49
N LEU A 53 -2.93 -4.72 5.31
CA LEU A 53 -2.61 -6.15 5.12
C LEU A 53 -3.86 -7.03 5.25
N VAL A 54 -4.75 -6.71 6.19
CA VAL A 54 -6.02 -7.45 6.36
C VAL A 54 -6.87 -7.33 5.09
N GLU A 55 -7.04 -6.11 4.58
CA GLU A 55 -7.82 -5.88 3.36
C GLU A 55 -7.14 -6.47 2.12
N ALA A 56 -5.83 -6.30 1.95
CA ALA A 56 -5.10 -6.87 0.82
C ALA A 56 -5.23 -8.41 0.77
N ARG A 57 -5.26 -9.07 1.93
CA ARG A 57 -5.49 -10.53 2.06
C ARG A 57 -6.94 -10.94 1.79
N ARG A 58 -7.93 -10.10 2.12
CA ARG A 58 -9.35 -10.34 1.81
C ARG A 58 -9.62 -10.27 0.31
N ILE A 59 -8.93 -9.38 -0.39
CA ILE A 59 -9.16 -9.11 -1.82
C ILE A 59 -8.39 -10.09 -2.72
N THR A 60 -7.37 -10.75 -2.19
CA THR A 60 -6.52 -11.65 -2.98
C THR A 60 -7.20 -13.00 -3.23
N SER A 61 -7.31 -13.37 -4.52
CA SER A 61 -7.57 -14.75 -4.95
C SER A 61 -6.51 -15.71 -4.39
N PRO A 62 -6.79 -17.01 -4.20
CA PRO A 62 -5.84 -18.00 -3.65
C PRO A 62 -4.46 -18.07 -4.31
N HIS A 63 -4.29 -17.54 -5.54
CA HIS A 63 -2.99 -17.42 -6.22
C HIS A 63 -2.75 -16.00 -6.74
N PRO A 64 -2.51 -15.02 -5.86
CA PRO A 64 -2.33 -13.65 -6.30
C PRO A 64 -0.89 -13.44 -6.78
N PRO A 65 -0.67 -12.64 -7.84
CA PRO A 65 0.67 -12.37 -8.36
C PRO A 65 1.61 -11.76 -7.31
N ASP A 66 1.05 -11.05 -6.32
CA ASP A 66 1.82 -10.32 -5.30
C ASP A 66 1.93 -11.03 -3.94
N ARG A 67 1.63 -12.34 -3.86
CA ARG A 67 1.70 -13.11 -2.59
C ARG A 67 3.04 -12.96 -1.87
N TYR A 68 4.14 -13.08 -2.62
CA TYR A 68 5.49 -12.96 -2.07
C TYR A 68 5.74 -11.60 -1.43
N ARG A 69 5.18 -10.53 -1.99
CA ARG A 69 5.34 -9.18 -1.47
C ARG A 69 4.54 -8.97 -0.19
N LEU A 70 3.31 -9.48 -0.12
CA LEU A 70 2.51 -9.49 1.10
C LEU A 70 3.20 -10.25 2.24
N ASP A 71 3.77 -11.42 1.94
CA ASP A 71 4.52 -12.21 2.92
C ASP A 71 5.79 -11.49 3.38
N ARG A 72 6.53 -10.85 2.47
CA ARG A 72 7.70 -10.04 2.80
C ARG A 72 7.35 -8.89 3.74
N ILE A 73 6.29 -8.15 3.44
CA ILE A 73 5.84 -7.04 4.28
C ILE A 73 5.38 -7.55 5.65
N THR A 74 4.64 -8.67 5.68
CA THR A 74 4.22 -9.31 6.94
C THR A 74 5.42 -9.67 7.81
N LYS A 75 6.45 -10.29 7.22
CA LYS A 75 7.70 -10.62 7.93
C LYS A 75 8.42 -9.36 8.41
N HIS A 76 8.49 -8.32 7.58
CA HIS A 76 9.12 -7.06 7.95
C HIS A 76 8.44 -6.40 9.15
N MET A 77 7.10 -6.45 9.25
CA MET A 77 6.37 -5.90 10.39
C MET A 77 6.66 -6.60 11.73
N ALA A 78 7.13 -7.85 11.70
CA ALA A 78 7.52 -8.57 12.91
C ALA A 78 8.77 -7.98 13.58
N PHE A 79 9.62 -7.27 12.83
CA PHE A 79 10.79 -6.59 13.38
C PHE A 79 10.37 -5.28 14.06
N SER A 80 11.12 -4.86 15.08
CA SER A 80 10.96 -3.55 15.70
C SER A 80 11.89 -2.52 15.05
N LEU A 81 11.69 -1.24 15.34
CA LEU A 81 12.51 -0.12 14.85
C LEU A 81 14.01 -0.20 15.23
N GLY A 82 14.36 -1.14 16.11
CA GLY A 82 15.67 -1.25 16.72
C GLY A 82 15.90 -0.23 17.84
N LYS A 83 17.02 -0.37 18.54
CA LYS A 83 17.36 0.49 19.70
C LYS A 83 18.03 1.80 19.28
N GLY A 84 18.75 1.80 18.15
CA GLY A 84 19.59 2.91 17.71
C GLY A 84 18.87 3.92 16.82
N ILE A 85 19.39 5.14 16.76
CA ILE A 85 18.87 6.19 15.87
C ILE A 85 19.06 5.81 14.40
N LEU A 86 20.19 5.20 14.03
CA LEU A 86 20.48 4.81 12.64
C LEU A 86 19.54 3.71 12.14
N SER A 87 19.19 2.74 12.99
CA SER A 87 18.20 1.72 12.62
C SER A 87 16.83 2.38 12.41
N ALA A 88 16.44 3.31 13.28
CA ALA A 88 15.19 4.05 13.13
C ALA A 88 15.14 4.86 11.82
N TYR A 89 16.24 5.51 11.43
CA TYR A 89 16.36 6.25 10.17
C TYR A 89 16.23 5.36 8.93
N ALA A 90 16.67 4.11 8.99
CA ALA A 90 16.55 3.17 7.88
C ALA A 90 15.15 2.55 7.80
N GLU A 91 14.59 2.20 8.96
CA GLU A 91 13.33 1.45 9.08
C GLU A 91 12.09 2.30 8.76
N VAL A 92 12.02 3.56 9.22
CA VAL A 92 10.84 4.41 8.98
C VAL A 92 10.57 4.60 7.48
N PRO A 93 11.54 5.00 6.63
CA PRO A 93 11.31 5.11 5.20
C PRO A 93 10.99 3.77 4.53
N GLN A 94 11.59 2.67 5.00
CA GLN A 94 11.29 1.34 4.46
C GLN A 94 9.85 0.92 4.76
N ARG A 95 9.35 1.16 5.98
CA ARG A 95 7.94 0.93 6.34
C ARG A 95 6.99 1.85 5.61
N ALA A 96 7.36 3.10 5.41
CA ALA A 96 6.58 4.04 4.61
C ALA A 96 6.40 3.54 3.17
N ARG A 97 7.45 2.98 2.55
CA ARG A 97 7.38 2.38 1.21
C ARG A 97 6.52 1.13 1.16
N ASP A 98 6.59 0.27 2.18
CA ASP A 98 5.73 -0.92 2.26
C ASP A 98 4.25 -0.51 2.44
N CYS A 99 3.98 0.49 3.29
CA CYS A 99 2.65 1.08 3.47
C CYS A 99 2.13 1.73 2.17
N GLN A 100 2.98 2.48 1.47
CA GLN A 100 2.66 3.09 0.18
C GLN A 100 2.28 2.05 -0.87
N TRP A 101 3.01 0.94 -0.95
CA TRP A 101 2.67 -0.12 -1.87
C TRP A 101 1.33 -0.78 -1.52
N LEU A 102 1.07 -1.04 -0.23
CA LEU A 102 -0.20 -1.59 0.22
C LEU A 102 -1.38 -0.66 -0.06
N LEU A 103 -1.21 0.65 0.13
CA LEU A 103 -2.24 1.63 -0.19
C LEU A 103 -2.54 1.67 -1.69
N ALA A 104 -1.51 1.64 -2.53
CA ALA A 104 -1.67 1.55 -3.98
C ALA A 104 -2.39 0.25 -4.40
N TYR A 105 -2.05 -0.87 -3.76
CA TYR A 105 -2.72 -2.15 -3.99
C TYR A 105 -4.20 -2.11 -3.60
N TYR A 106 -4.50 -1.58 -2.40
CA TYR A 106 -5.85 -1.42 -1.89
C TYR A 106 -6.72 -0.54 -2.80
N THR A 107 -6.24 0.66 -3.14
CA THR A 107 -6.96 1.59 -4.02
C THR A 107 -7.16 1.01 -5.42
N ALA A 108 -6.17 0.28 -5.94
CA ALA A 108 -6.28 -0.34 -7.26
C ALA A 108 -7.33 -1.46 -7.30
N SER A 109 -7.40 -2.26 -6.25
CA SER A 109 -8.33 -3.37 -6.17
C SER A 109 -9.79 -2.95 -5.91
N ARG A 110 -10.02 -1.73 -5.40
CA ARG A 110 -11.37 -1.14 -5.24
C ARG A 110 -11.91 -0.44 -6.49
N GLY A 111 -11.15 -0.42 -7.58
CA GLY A 111 -11.57 0.23 -8.83
C GLY A 111 -11.46 1.76 -8.84
N GLU A 112 -10.90 2.37 -7.79
CA GLU A 112 -10.47 3.78 -7.79
C GLU A 112 -9.26 3.98 -8.72
N TYR A 113 -8.50 2.92 -8.97
CA TYR A 113 -7.66 2.81 -10.16
C TYR A 113 -8.49 2.28 -11.32
N ARG A 114 -8.91 3.18 -12.22
CA ARG A 114 -9.12 2.77 -13.61
C ARG A 114 -7.72 2.41 -14.11
N PRO A 115 -7.37 1.12 -14.36
CA PRO A 115 -6.17 0.87 -15.13
C PRO A 115 -6.35 1.69 -16.39
N ARG A 116 -5.38 2.58 -16.67
CA ARG A 116 -5.29 3.20 -17.97
C ARG A 116 -5.15 2.02 -18.90
N ARG A 117 -6.28 1.53 -19.40
CA ARG A 117 -6.41 0.53 -20.43
C ARG A 117 -5.46 1.07 -21.47
N ALA A 118 -4.31 0.43 -21.59
CA ALA A 118 -3.35 0.80 -22.60
C ALA A 118 -4.19 0.96 -23.86
N ALA A 119 -4.10 2.14 -24.46
CA ALA A 119 -4.57 2.38 -25.79
C ALA A 119 -3.75 1.45 -26.70
N SER A 120 -4.08 0.16 -26.66
CA SER A 120 -3.62 -0.83 -27.60
C SER A 120 -4.44 -0.55 -28.85
N ALA A 121 -3.91 0.39 -29.62
CA ALA A 121 -4.08 0.56 -31.05
C ALA A 121 -5.45 0.14 -31.59
N ALA A 122 -6.29 1.13 -31.84
CA ALA A 122 -7.13 1.07 -33.03
C ALA A 122 -6.19 0.76 -34.22
N LEU A 123 -6.28 -0.44 -34.77
CA LEU A 123 -5.78 -0.67 -36.13
C LEU A 123 -6.51 0.34 -37.03
N PRO A 124 -5.81 1.08 -37.89
CA PRO A 124 -6.49 1.75 -38.98
C PRO A 124 -7.11 0.68 -39.88
N GLU A 125 -8.42 0.77 -40.08
CA GLU A 125 -9.11 -0.03 -41.08
C GLU A 125 -8.46 0.21 -42.45
N ALA A 126 -8.00 -0.86 -43.08
CA ALA A 126 -7.52 -0.81 -44.45
C ALA A 126 -8.71 -0.50 -45.37
N PRO A 127 -8.58 0.44 -46.32
CA PRO A 127 -9.66 0.80 -47.22
C PRO A 127 -10.00 -0.36 -48.15
N THR A 128 -11.29 -0.64 -48.25
CA THR A 128 -11.93 -1.50 -49.25
C THR A 128 -11.73 -0.87 -50.62
N ALA A 129 -10.71 -1.30 -51.37
CA ALA A 129 -10.57 -0.92 -52.78
C ALA A 129 -11.29 -1.95 -53.66
N GLY A 130 -12.44 -1.52 -54.19
CA GLY A 130 -13.18 -2.25 -55.21
C GLY A 130 -12.43 -2.31 -56.54
N ARG A 131 -12.43 -3.50 -57.12
CA ARG A 131 -12.54 -3.88 -58.54
C ARG A 131 -12.62 -2.73 -59.57
N GLN A 132 -11.62 -2.66 -60.47
CA GLN A 132 -11.68 -2.53 -61.95
C GLN A 132 -10.31 -3.05 -62.46
N ALA A 133 -10.14 -3.88 -63.50
CA ALA A 133 -10.77 -3.96 -64.81
C ALA A 133 -11.11 -5.40 -65.24
#